data_AF-A0A2A4KJ23-F1
#
_entry.id   AF-A0A2A4KJ23-F1
#
_cell.length_a   1.000
_cell.length_b   1.000
_cell.length_c   1.000
_cell.angle_alpha   90.00
_cell.angle_beta   90.00
_cell.angle_gamma   90.00
#
_symmetry.space_group_name_H-M   'P 1'
#
loop_
_entity.id
_entity.type
_entity.pdbx_description
1 polymer ?
#
loop_
_entity_poly.entity_id
_entity_poly.type
_entity_poly.pdbx_seq_one_letter_code
_entity_poly.pdbx_strand_id
1 'polypeptide(L)'
;MSAGFFYSYHLGWSRPDARALLGDLEAEGLRPAHPVTGRIVLVSLDSPSSGARSPVTREQLLSVAGLQRLQEVGFRLWADGDLDLLVRIRRARAGVVAVEFSVGELPPPEREHAVNAIRRTIGRASVLCIGFVVDRSGATGATDWDGVVIDGTAHLDAWPDAVAVRGETAARHPQLAVMDAVEISPWKVFGNAVLGV
;
A
#
# COMPACT_ATOMS: atom_id res chain seq x y z
N MET A 1 -19.28 4.44 -2.42
CA MET A 1 -18.00 4.24 -3.12
C MET A 1 -16.92 4.12 -2.07
N SER A 2 -16.03 3.13 -2.19
CA SER A 2 -14.86 3.03 -1.31
C SER A 2 -13.90 4.18 -1.61
N ALA A 3 -13.09 4.60 -0.63
CA ALA A 3 -11.95 5.46 -0.91
C ALA A 3 -10.93 4.70 -1.77
N GLY A 4 -10.27 5.40 -2.69
CA GLY A 4 -9.17 4.85 -3.47
C GLY A 4 -7.97 4.45 -2.61
N PHE A 5 -7.22 3.46 -3.06
CA PHE A 5 -6.12 2.85 -2.32
C PHE A 5 -4.95 2.43 -3.21
N PHE A 6 -3.79 2.27 -2.56
CA PHE A 6 -2.65 1.52 -3.07
C PHE A 6 -2.33 0.40 -2.06
N TYR A 7 -2.36 -0.85 -2.49
CA TYR A 7 -1.84 -1.97 -1.69
C TYR A 7 -0.47 -2.40 -2.17
N SER A 8 0.41 -2.76 -1.25
CA SER A 8 1.62 -3.54 -1.54
C SER A 8 1.73 -4.71 -0.57
N TYR A 9 2.22 -5.84 -1.07
CA TYR A 9 2.27 -7.11 -0.36
C TYR A 9 3.71 -7.56 -0.20
N HIS A 10 4.14 -7.86 1.02
CA HIS A 10 5.55 -8.10 1.35
C HIS A 10 5.74 -9.42 2.11
N LEU A 11 6.74 -10.19 1.69
CA LEU A 11 7.25 -11.34 2.44
C LEU A 11 8.36 -10.92 3.40
N GLY A 12 8.49 -11.62 4.52
CA GLY A 12 9.60 -11.40 5.47
C GLY A 12 9.59 -10.04 6.16
N TRP A 13 8.46 -9.33 6.15
CA TRP A 13 8.34 -7.97 6.67
C TRP A 13 8.85 -7.84 8.11
N SER A 14 9.69 -6.85 8.31
CA SER A 14 10.38 -6.59 9.56
C SER A 14 10.49 -5.09 9.87
N ARG A 15 11.01 -4.76 11.05
CA ARG A 15 11.27 -3.37 11.45
C ARG A 15 12.27 -2.66 10.50
N PRO A 16 13.38 -3.30 10.07
CA PRO A 16 14.23 -2.76 9.00
C PRO A 16 13.46 -2.40 7.72
N ASP A 17 12.52 -3.23 7.28
CA ASP A 17 11.75 -2.98 6.05
C ASP A 17 10.80 -1.79 6.23
N ALA A 18 10.11 -1.72 7.37
CA ALA A 18 9.29 -0.56 7.72
C ALA A 18 10.13 0.74 7.77
N ARG A 19 11.37 0.65 8.27
CA ARG A 19 12.29 1.79 8.28
C ARG A 19 12.70 2.22 6.88
N ALA A 20 13.04 1.26 6.02
CA ALA A 20 13.42 1.53 4.63
C ALA A 20 12.26 2.16 3.86
N LEU A 21 11.06 1.55 3.95
CA LEU A 21 9.84 2.08 3.33
C LEU A 21 9.57 3.53 3.76
N LEU A 22 9.60 3.82 5.06
CA LEU A 22 9.36 5.17 5.56
C LEU A 22 10.44 6.16 5.15
N GLY A 23 11.72 5.76 5.14
CA GLY A 23 12.80 6.62 4.68
C GLY A 23 12.68 6.99 3.20
N ASP A 24 12.32 6.02 2.35
CA ASP A 24 12.09 6.25 0.92
C ASP A 24 10.87 7.14 0.67
N LEU A 25 9.77 6.92 1.38
CA LEU A 25 8.57 7.77 1.28
C LEU A 25 8.87 9.21 1.70
N GLU A 26 9.65 9.41 2.77
CA GLU A 26 10.09 10.74 3.20
C GLU A 26 10.96 11.44 2.17
N ALA A 27 11.84 10.70 1.50
CA ALA A 27 12.67 11.23 0.41
C ALA A 27 11.82 11.68 -0.79
N GLU A 28 10.65 11.06 -0.97
CA GLU A 28 9.64 11.43 -1.98
C GLU A 28 8.64 12.48 -1.46
N GLY A 29 8.79 12.99 -0.24
CA GLY A 29 7.97 14.07 0.33
C GLY A 29 6.80 13.61 1.22
N LEU A 30 6.57 12.32 1.40
CA LEU A 30 5.52 11.77 2.25
C LEU A 30 6.06 11.46 3.65
N ARG A 31 5.70 12.28 4.65
CA ARG A 31 6.36 12.27 5.96
C ARG A 31 5.43 11.83 7.09
N PRO A 32 5.86 10.97 8.03
CA PRO A 32 5.07 10.60 9.20
C PRO A 32 4.92 11.74 10.21
N ALA A 33 5.88 12.66 10.27
CA ALA A 33 5.81 13.85 11.12
C ALA A 33 5.07 14.97 10.40
N HIS A 34 4.04 15.52 11.03
CA HIS A 34 3.32 16.67 10.52
C HIS A 34 4.28 17.86 10.32
N PRO A 35 4.27 18.54 9.16
CA PRO A 35 5.29 19.56 8.83
C PRO A 35 5.27 20.78 9.77
N VAL A 36 4.09 21.21 10.21
CA VAL A 36 3.93 22.32 11.17
C VAL A 36 4.18 21.91 12.62
N THR A 37 3.56 20.81 13.09
CA THR A 37 3.59 20.46 14.53
C THR A 37 4.73 19.53 14.92
N GLY A 38 5.39 18.89 13.95
CA GLY A 38 6.41 17.86 14.14
C GLY A 38 5.89 16.56 14.75
N ARG A 39 4.57 16.42 14.97
CA ARG A 39 3.99 15.26 15.66
C ARG A 39 3.77 14.10 14.70
N ILE A 40 4.08 12.89 15.17
CA ILE A 40 3.71 11.63 14.53
C ILE A 40 2.53 11.05 15.33
N VAL A 41 1.52 10.55 14.64
CA VAL A 41 0.31 10.01 15.27
C VAL A 41 0.01 8.59 14.79
N LEU A 42 -0.25 7.69 15.73
CA LEU A 42 -0.94 6.44 15.46
C LEU A 42 -2.45 6.71 15.40
N VAL A 43 -3.12 6.03 14.48
CA VAL A 43 -4.56 6.14 14.25
C VAL A 43 -5.20 4.84 14.71
N SER A 44 -6.19 4.95 15.60
CA SER A 44 -7.03 3.79 15.96
C SER A 44 -7.81 3.30 14.76
N LEU A 45 -7.78 1.99 14.55
CA LEU A 45 -8.30 1.31 13.37
C LEU A 45 -9.79 0.98 13.49
N ASP A 46 -10.32 0.99 14.71
CA ASP A 46 -11.75 0.79 15.01
C ASP A 46 -12.60 2.00 14.57
N SER A 47 -11.97 3.15 14.34
CA SER A 47 -12.63 4.36 13.83
C SER A 47 -11.62 5.25 13.10
N PRO A 48 -11.25 4.97 11.84
CA PRO A 48 -10.18 5.71 11.16
C PRO A 48 -10.49 7.20 10.90
N SER A 49 -11.78 7.57 10.84
CA SER A 49 -12.26 8.95 10.63
C SER A 49 -12.40 9.76 11.92
N SER A 50 -12.62 9.12 13.08
CA SER A 50 -12.77 9.76 14.40
C SER A 50 -11.77 9.26 15.45
N GLY A 51 -10.78 8.47 15.01
CA GLY A 51 -10.02 7.58 15.88
C GLY A 51 -9.20 8.33 16.92
N ALA A 52 -9.07 7.71 18.09
CA ALA A 52 -8.11 8.13 19.08
C ALA A 52 -6.73 8.23 18.42
N ARG A 53 -6.17 9.44 18.39
CA ARG A 53 -4.83 9.71 17.86
C ARG A 53 -3.85 9.69 19.02
N SER A 54 -2.89 8.77 18.98
CA SER A 54 -1.86 8.67 20.01
C SER A 54 -0.55 9.24 19.47
N PRO A 55 0.00 10.31 20.06
CA PRO A 55 1.30 10.82 19.64
C PRO A 55 2.38 9.79 19.97
N VAL A 56 3.30 9.59 19.03
CA VAL A 56 4.43 8.66 19.18
C VAL A 56 5.72 9.27 18.66
N THR A 57 6.85 8.74 19.09
CA THR A 57 8.15 9.03 18.46
C THR A 57 8.32 8.21 17.18
N ARG A 58 9.31 8.57 16.37
CA ARG A 58 9.68 7.80 15.18
C ARG A 58 10.09 6.37 15.56
N GLU A 59 10.86 6.21 16.62
CA GLU A 59 11.34 4.92 17.09
C GLU A 59 10.19 4.02 17.54
N GLN A 60 9.19 4.60 18.21
CA GLN A 60 7.96 3.92 18.60
C GLN A 60 7.15 3.49 17.38
N LEU A 61 6.92 4.39 16.41
CA LEU A 61 6.28 4.05 15.14
C LEU A 61 7.00 2.89 14.45
N LEU A 62 8.32 2.95 14.31
CA LEU A 62 9.11 1.88 13.70
C LEU A 62 9.04 0.57 14.48
N SER A 63 8.95 0.65 15.81
CA SER A 63 8.81 -0.54 16.65
C SER A 63 7.49 -1.26 16.41
N VAL A 64 6.41 -0.53 16.15
CA VAL A 64 5.09 -1.13 15.90
C VAL A 64 4.85 -1.47 14.43
N ALA A 65 5.40 -0.68 13.49
CA ALA A 65 5.28 -0.87 12.04
C ALA A 65 5.94 -2.15 11.51
N GLY A 66 6.92 -2.69 12.24
CA GLY A 66 7.47 -4.02 11.95
C GLY A 66 6.57 -5.19 12.36
N LEU A 67 5.38 -4.93 12.93
CA LEU A 67 4.37 -5.89 13.35
C LEU A 67 4.88 -7.04 14.24
N GLN A 68 5.97 -6.84 14.99
CA GLN A 68 6.53 -7.90 15.86
C GLN A 68 5.56 -8.37 16.95
N ARG A 69 4.69 -7.48 17.44
CA ARG A 69 3.74 -7.74 18.53
C ARG A 69 2.29 -7.45 18.17
N LEU A 70 2.04 -6.76 17.07
CA LEU A 70 0.71 -6.33 16.64
C LEU A 70 0.30 -7.07 15.36
N GLN A 71 -1.01 -7.22 15.16
CA GLN A 71 -1.57 -7.73 13.92
C GLN A 71 -1.70 -6.61 12.88
N GLU A 72 -1.92 -5.38 13.32
CA GLU A 72 -2.12 -4.23 12.47
C GLU A 72 -1.67 -2.94 13.17
N VAL A 73 -1.27 -1.95 12.39
CA VAL A 73 -1.06 -0.57 12.85
C VAL A 73 -1.51 0.43 11.78
N GLY A 74 -2.11 1.53 12.24
CA GLY A 74 -2.47 2.68 11.40
C GLY A 74 -1.71 3.94 11.80
N PHE A 75 -1.30 4.75 10.83
CA PHE A 75 -0.69 6.07 11.04
C PHE A 75 -0.91 6.96 9.81
N ARG A 76 -0.61 8.26 9.91
CA ARG A 76 -0.72 9.20 8.77
C ARG A 76 0.63 9.49 8.14
N LEU A 77 0.64 9.65 6.82
CA LEU A 77 1.73 10.29 6.09
C LEU A 77 1.24 11.61 5.51
N TRP A 78 1.98 12.68 5.78
CA TRP A 78 1.69 14.04 5.37
C TRP A 78 2.39 14.34 4.05
N ALA A 79 1.63 14.82 3.07
CA ALA A 79 2.15 15.41 1.84
C ALA A 79 2.42 16.92 2.03
N ASP A 80 1.59 17.59 2.84
CA ASP A 80 1.77 18.97 3.30
C ASP A 80 1.07 19.17 4.67
N GLY A 81 0.94 20.40 5.18
CA GLY A 81 0.32 20.71 6.47
C GLY A 81 -1.15 20.35 6.59
N ASP A 82 -1.87 20.32 5.48
CA ASP A 82 -3.32 20.06 5.46
C ASP A 82 -3.70 18.77 4.72
N LEU A 83 -2.73 18.11 4.10
CA LEU A 83 -2.94 16.95 3.25
C LEU A 83 -2.17 15.75 3.78
N ASP A 84 -2.93 14.70 4.09
CA ASP A 84 -2.39 13.44 4.57
C ASP A 84 -3.10 12.25 3.95
N LEU A 85 -2.48 11.08 4.08
CA LEU A 85 -3.06 9.79 3.73
C LEU A 85 -2.91 8.83 4.91
N LEU A 86 -3.92 7.99 5.09
CA LEU A 86 -3.87 6.90 6.06
C LEU A 86 -3.00 5.77 5.50
N VAL A 87 -2.05 5.32 6.31
CA VAL A 87 -1.30 4.10 6.06
C VAL A 87 -1.76 3.04 7.05
N ARG A 88 -2.07 1.84 6.54
CA ARG A 88 -2.35 0.67 7.36
C ARG A 88 -1.35 -0.43 7.01
N ILE A 89 -0.66 -0.95 8.02
CA ILE A 89 0.23 -2.10 7.86
C ILE A 89 -0.41 -3.24 8.64
N ARG A 90 -0.80 -4.32 7.96
CA ARG A 90 -1.45 -5.48 8.58
C ARG A 90 -0.82 -6.79 8.18
N ARG A 91 -0.87 -7.76 9.09
CA ARG A 91 -0.62 -9.16 8.75
C ARG A 91 -1.75 -9.65 7.84
N ALA A 92 -1.37 -10.17 6.69
CA ALA A 92 -2.25 -10.86 5.77
C ALA A 92 -2.08 -12.39 5.96
N ARG A 93 -2.47 -13.18 4.96
CA ARG A 93 -2.38 -14.64 4.98
C ARG A 93 -0.95 -15.10 4.68
N ALA A 94 -0.64 -16.37 5.03
CA ALA A 94 0.62 -17.03 4.69
C ALA A 94 1.92 -16.28 5.10
N GLY A 95 1.86 -15.49 6.18
CA GLY A 95 3.02 -14.72 6.66
C GLY A 95 3.34 -13.47 5.82
N VAL A 96 2.48 -13.10 4.88
CA VAL A 96 2.56 -11.85 4.10
C VAL A 96 2.10 -10.67 4.96
N VAL A 97 2.67 -9.50 4.73
CA VAL A 97 2.19 -8.22 5.25
C VAL A 97 1.64 -7.39 4.11
N ALA A 98 0.44 -6.85 4.29
CA ALA A 98 -0.17 -5.87 3.39
C ALA A 98 0.05 -4.47 3.94
N VAL A 99 0.54 -3.57 3.10
CA VAL A 99 0.64 -2.14 3.36
C VAL A 99 -0.36 -1.43 2.46
N GLU A 100 -1.34 -0.79 3.08
CA GLU A 100 -2.36 0.03 2.44
C GLU A 100 -2.00 1.50 2.56
N PHE A 101 -2.18 2.24 1.47
CA PHE A 101 -2.19 3.69 1.44
C PHE A 101 -3.56 4.16 0.95
N SER A 102 -4.34 4.82 1.81
CA SER A 102 -5.65 5.36 1.44
C SER A 102 -5.45 6.69 0.70
N VAL A 103 -5.46 6.65 -0.64
CA VAL A 103 -5.16 7.81 -1.51
C VAL A 103 -6.42 8.53 -2.01
N GLY A 104 -7.60 7.96 -1.77
CA GLY A 104 -8.88 8.49 -2.27
C GLY A 104 -9.30 9.84 -1.68
N GLU A 105 -8.81 10.17 -0.48
CA GLU A 105 -9.12 11.43 0.20
C GLU A 105 -8.26 12.61 -0.31
N LEU A 106 -7.20 12.33 -1.07
CA LEU A 106 -6.34 13.35 -1.65
C LEU A 106 -6.99 13.99 -2.89
N PRO A 107 -6.82 15.31 -3.11
CA PRO A 107 -7.23 15.93 -4.37
C PRO A 107 -6.43 15.34 -5.55
N PRO A 108 -6.94 15.44 -6.80
CA PRO A 108 -6.37 14.73 -7.94
C PRO A 108 -4.86 14.92 -8.18
N PRO A 109 -4.29 16.14 -8.14
CA PRO A 109 -2.85 16.29 -8.40
C PRO A 109 -1.99 15.67 -7.30
N GLU A 110 -2.37 15.84 -6.03
CA GLU A 110 -1.65 15.27 -4.89
C GLU A 110 -1.83 13.76 -4.81
N ARG A 111 -2.99 13.25 -5.22
CA ARG A 111 -3.24 11.81 -5.36
C ARG A 111 -2.28 11.19 -6.38
N GLU A 112 -2.13 11.77 -7.56
CA GLU A 112 -1.18 11.25 -8.56
C GLU A 112 0.26 11.36 -8.08
N HIS A 113 0.61 12.46 -7.40
CA HIS A 113 1.94 12.60 -6.80
C HIS A 113 2.21 11.49 -5.78
N ALA A 114 1.29 11.25 -4.85
CA ALA A 114 1.40 10.23 -3.81
C ALA A 114 1.47 8.81 -4.42
N VAL A 115 0.58 8.48 -5.36
CA VAL A 115 0.58 7.18 -6.05
C VAL A 115 1.93 6.95 -6.77
N ASN A 116 2.48 7.97 -7.43
CA ASN A 116 3.78 7.86 -8.09
C ASN A 116 4.95 7.71 -7.11
N ALA A 117 4.94 8.45 -6.00
CA ALA A 117 5.93 8.33 -4.93
C ALA A 117 5.92 6.92 -4.30
N ILE A 118 4.72 6.40 -4.00
CA ILE A 118 4.54 5.04 -3.46
C ILE A 118 5.03 4.01 -4.48
N ARG A 119 4.60 4.11 -5.75
CA ARG A 119 5.01 3.18 -6.82
C ARG A 119 6.53 3.13 -6.98
N ARG A 120 7.21 4.29 -7.01
CA ARG A 120 8.69 4.36 -7.09
C ARG A 120 9.35 3.69 -5.89
N THR A 121 8.83 3.96 -4.70
CA THR A 121 9.34 3.37 -3.45
C THR A 121 9.19 1.83 -3.45
N ILE A 122 8.01 1.33 -3.80
CA ILE A 122 7.76 -0.12 -3.87
C ILE A 122 8.61 -0.78 -4.95
N GLY A 123 8.83 -0.10 -6.09
CA GLY A 123 9.74 -0.56 -7.13
C GLY A 123 11.19 -0.72 -6.66
N ARG A 124 11.68 0.16 -5.76
CA ARG A 124 13.02 0.04 -5.15
C ARG A 124 13.11 -1.09 -4.11
N ALA A 125 12.02 -1.35 -3.40
CA ALA A 125 11.92 -2.42 -2.39
C ALA A 125 11.54 -3.80 -2.96
N SER A 126 11.67 -4.00 -4.28
CA SER A 126 11.03 -5.09 -5.05
C SER A 126 11.39 -6.51 -4.64
N VAL A 127 12.50 -6.73 -3.93
CA VAL A 127 12.96 -8.08 -3.58
C VAL A 127 11.98 -8.80 -2.64
N LEU A 128 11.34 -8.07 -1.73
CA LEU A 128 10.38 -8.64 -0.76
C LEU A 128 8.92 -8.36 -1.13
N CYS A 129 8.68 -7.41 -2.04
CA CYS A 129 7.34 -7.09 -2.51
C CYS A 129 6.90 -8.14 -3.57
N ILE A 130 5.86 -8.90 -3.24
CA ILE A 130 5.34 -9.98 -4.09
C ILE A 130 4.22 -9.51 -5.03
N GLY A 131 3.70 -8.30 -4.81
CA GLY A 131 2.67 -7.71 -5.66
C GLY A 131 2.13 -6.40 -5.10
N PHE A 132 1.40 -5.67 -5.93
CA PHE A 132 0.75 -4.43 -5.56
C PHE A 132 -0.55 -4.23 -6.33
N VAL A 133 -1.41 -3.37 -5.83
CA VAL A 133 -2.69 -2.98 -6.45
C VAL A 133 -2.82 -1.47 -6.37
N VAL A 134 -3.25 -0.85 -7.46
CA VAL A 134 -3.54 0.58 -7.52
C VAL A 134 -4.98 0.76 -7.97
N ASP A 135 -5.83 1.32 -7.11
CA ASP A 135 -7.20 1.69 -7.45
C ASP A 135 -7.49 3.08 -6.89
N ARG A 136 -7.24 4.11 -7.70
CA ARG A 136 -7.47 5.52 -7.34
C ARG A 136 -8.93 5.84 -7.06
N SER A 137 -9.84 5.10 -7.69
CA SER A 137 -11.28 5.35 -7.64
C SER A 137 -11.98 4.62 -6.49
N GLY A 138 -11.34 3.57 -5.97
CA GLY A 138 -11.93 2.65 -4.99
C GLY A 138 -13.03 1.76 -5.58
N ALA A 139 -13.09 1.59 -6.91
CA ALA A 139 -14.08 0.75 -7.58
C ALA A 139 -14.02 -0.72 -7.15
N THR A 140 -12.84 -1.17 -6.73
CA THR A 140 -12.52 -2.55 -6.35
C THR A 140 -12.30 -2.72 -4.84
N GLY A 141 -12.79 -1.77 -4.02
CA GLY A 141 -12.61 -1.81 -2.57
C GLY A 141 -13.25 -3.03 -1.87
N ALA A 142 -14.21 -3.70 -2.51
CA ALA A 142 -14.85 -4.92 -1.98
C ALA A 142 -14.11 -6.21 -2.36
N THR A 143 -13.13 -6.15 -3.26
CA THR A 143 -12.38 -7.31 -3.76
C THR A 143 -11.47 -7.89 -2.67
N ASP A 144 -11.42 -9.22 -2.55
CA ASP A 144 -10.44 -9.93 -1.70
C ASP A 144 -9.05 -9.89 -2.33
N TRP A 145 -8.37 -8.75 -2.20
CA TRP A 145 -7.03 -8.54 -2.76
C TRP A 145 -5.97 -9.49 -2.18
N ASP A 146 -6.14 -9.97 -0.94
CA ASP A 146 -5.26 -10.98 -0.36
C ASP A 146 -5.37 -12.29 -1.16
N GLY A 147 -6.61 -12.72 -1.44
CA GLY A 147 -6.87 -13.90 -2.28
C GLY A 147 -6.40 -13.75 -3.73
N VAL A 148 -6.36 -12.53 -4.28
CA VAL A 148 -5.85 -12.28 -5.64
C VAL A 148 -4.32 -12.31 -5.66
N VAL A 149 -3.66 -11.56 -4.78
CA VAL A 149 -2.21 -11.31 -4.84
C VAL A 149 -1.40 -12.44 -4.21
N ILE A 150 -1.88 -13.03 -3.11
CA ILE A 150 -1.17 -14.07 -2.36
C ILE A 150 -1.53 -15.45 -2.94
N ASP A 151 -2.83 -15.74 -2.97
CA ASP A 151 -3.31 -17.07 -3.30
C ASP A 151 -3.52 -17.27 -4.81
N GLY A 152 -3.84 -16.20 -5.56
CA GLY A 152 -4.17 -16.28 -6.98
C GLY A 152 -5.51 -16.95 -7.25
N THR A 153 -6.47 -16.87 -6.31
CA THR A 153 -7.73 -17.63 -6.35
C THR A 153 -8.99 -16.78 -6.34
N ALA A 154 -8.92 -15.55 -5.81
CA ALA A 154 -10.10 -14.68 -5.73
C ALA A 154 -10.46 -14.10 -7.10
N HIS A 155 -11.75 -13.90 -7.36
CA HIS A 155 -12.25 -13.35 -8.62
C HIS A 155 -12.25 -11.82 -8.60
N LEU A 156 -12.04 -11.20 -9.77
CA LEU A 156 -12.16 -9.77 -9.98
C LEU A 156 -13.52 -9.47 -10.63
N ASP A 157 -14.43 -8.85 -9.87
CA ASP A 157 -15.71 -8.36 -10.39
C ASP A 157 -15.56 -7.03 -11.15
N ALA A 158 -14.50 -6.28 -10.83
CA ALA A 158 -14.12 -5.04 -11.49
C ALA A 158 -12.58 -4.92 -11.53
N TRP A 159 -12.07 -4.10 -12.44
CA TRP A 159 -10.63 -3.91 -12.63
C TRP A 159 -10.12 -2.67 -11.88
N PRO A 160 -8.99 -2.80 -11.16
CA PRO A 160 -8.27 -1.65 -10.63
C PRO A 160 -7.53 -0.93 -11.76
N ASP A 161 -6.89 0.21 -11.46
CA ASP A 161 -6.02 0.89 -12.45
C ASP A 161 -4.84 0.01 -12.86
N ALA A 162 -4.26 -0.69 -11.88
CA ALA A 162 -3.20 -1.66 -12.08
C ALA A 162 -3.18 -2.72 -10.98
N VAL A 163 -2.80 -3.95 -11.34
CA VAL A 163 -2.45 -5.02 -10.40
C VAL A 163 -1.17 -5.70 -10.87
N ALA A 164 -0.23 -5.89 -9.95
CA ALA A 164 1.01 -6.60 -10.17
C ALA A 164 1.07 -7.82 -9.25
N VAL A 165 1.39 -8.98 -9.82
CA VAL A 165 1.58 -10.23 -9.07
C VAL A 165 2.79 -10.98 -9.61
N ARG A 166 3.33 -11.94 -8.84
CA ARG A 166 4.38 -12.85 -9.34
C ARG A 166 3.86 -13.70 -10.51
N GLY A 167 4.75 -14.11 -11.41
CA GLY A 167 4.39 -14.93 -12.57
C GLY A 167 3.67 -16.24 -12.21
N GLU A 168 4.06 -16.89 -11.11
CA GLU A 168 3.41 -18.10 -10.59
C GLU A 168 1.98 -17.86 -10.07
N THR A 169 1.71 -16.69 -9.50
CA THR A 169 0.36 -16.28 -9.07
C THR A 169 -0.49 -15.92 -10.28
N ALA A 170 0.05 -15.15 -11.23
CA ALA A 170 -0.62 -14.83 -12.49
C ALA A 170 -1.05 -16.09 -13.24
N ALA A 171 -0.18 -17.11 -13.33
CA ALA A 171 -0.47 -18.36 -14.03
C ALA A 171 -1.56 -19.21 -13.35
N ARG A 172 -1.72 -19.11 -12.03
CA ARG A 172 -2.78 -19.82 -11.29
C ARG A 172 -4.13 -19.11 -11.34
N HIS A 173 -4.12 -17.79 -11.49
CA HIS A 173 -5.33 -16.98 -11.42
C HIS A 173 -6.12 -17.05 -12.74
N PRO A 174 -7.41 -17.47 -12.74
CA PRO A 174 -8.17 -17.73 -13.96
C PRO A 174 -8.25 -16.54 -14.93
N GLN A 175 -8.47 -15.32 -14.43
CA GLN A 175 -8.56 -14.11 -15.26
C GLN A 175 -7.18 -13.56 -15.67
N LEU A 176 -6.17 -13.56 -14.78
CA LEU A 176 -4.84 -13.03 -15.09
C LEU A 176 -4.07 -13.92 -16.07
N ALA A 177 -4.27 -15.24 -16.01
CA ALA A 177 -3.56 -16.19 -16.86
C ALA A 177 -3.85 -16.02 -18.36
N VAL A 178 -5.00 -15.43 -18.71
CA VAL A 178 -5.45 -15.25 -20.11
C VAL A 178 -5.35 -13.80 -20.59
N MET A 179 -4.80 -12.91 -19.76
CA MET A 179 -4.67 -11.49 -20.09
C MET A 179 -3.25 -11.11 -20.45
N ASP A 180 -3.14 -10.11 -21.34
CA ASP A 180 -1.87 -9.48 -21.62
C ASP A 180 -1.33 -8.76 -20.39
N ALA A 181 -0.03 -8.94 -20.16
CA ALA A 181 0.69 -8.35 -19.04
C ALA A 181 2.01 -7.77 -19.52
N VAL A 182 2.48 -6.74 -18.83
CA VAL A 182 3.86 -6.26 -18.97
C VAL A 182 4.72 -6.94 -17.92
N GLU A 183 5.83 -7.54 -18.36
CA GLU A 183 6.81 -8.14 -17.45
C GLU A 183 7.72 -7.06 -16.87
N ILE A 184 7.65 -6.90 -15.55
CA ILE A 184 8.49 -6.00 -14.77
C ILE A 184 9.03 -6.81 -13.60
N SER A 185 10.18 -7.45 -13.79
CA SER A 185 10.75 -8.37 -12.80
C SER A 185 10.73 -7.77 -11.38
N PRO A 186 10.17 -8.47 -10.37
CA PRO A 186 9.73 -9.88 -10.38
C PRO A 186 8.24 -10.11 -10.74
N TRP A 187 7.53 -9.09 -11.22
CA TRP A 187 6.08 -9.08 -11.42
C TRP A 187 5.64 -9.20 -12.89
N LYS A 188 4.42 -9.69 -13.05
CA LYS A 188 3.56 -9.43 -14.20
C LYS A 188 2.55 -8.37 -13.81
N VAL A 189 2.44 -7.32 -14.61
CA VAL A 189 1.57 -6.16 -14.33
C VAL A 189 0.43 -6.10 -15.34
N PHE A 190 -0.79 -5.96 -14.84
CA PHE A 190 -2.05 -5.91 -15.59
C PHE A 190 -2.78 -4.58 -15.32
N GLY A 191 -3.56 -4.10 -16.29
CA GLY A 191 -4.41 -2.90 -16.15
C GLY A 191 -4.07 -1.76 -17.12
N ASN A 192 -4.99 -0.80 -17.25
CA ASN A 192 -4.91 0.26 -18.26
C ASN A 192 -3.73 1.23 -18.07
N ALA A 193 -3.30 1.45 -16.82
CA ALA A 193 -2.16 2.34 -16.53
C ALA A 193 -0.79 1.68 -16.81
N VAL A 194 -0.78 0.40 -17.20
CA VAL A 194 0.43 -0.34 -17.56
C VAL A 194 0.84 -0.07 -19.02
N LEU A 195 -0.12 0.30 -19.87
CA LEU A 195 0.08 0.55 -21.30
C LEU A 195 0.25 2.04 -21.63
N GLY A 196 0.06 2.93 -20.66
CA GLY A 196 0.28 4.37 -20.82
C GLY A 196 1.65 4.78 -20.29
N VAL A 197 2.62 4.84 -21.20
CA VAL A 197 3.80 5.72 -21.10
C VAL A 197 3.47 7.00 -21.86
#